data_AF-A0A1G9JLS0-F1
#
_entry.id   AF-A0A1G9JLS0-F1
#
_cell.length_a   1.000
_cell.length_b   1.000
_cell.length_c   1.000
_cell.angle_alpha   90.00
_cell.angle_beta   90.00
_cell.angle_gamma   90.00
#
_symmetry.space_group_name_H-M   'P 1'
#
loop_
_entity.id
_entity.type
_entity.pdbx_description
1 polymer ?
#
loop_
_entity_poly.entity_id
_entity_poly.type
_entity_poly.pdbx_seq_one_letter_code
_entity_poly.pdbx_strand_id
1 'polypeptide(L)'
;MAPHRDISPDDCPSCHKVYGALEEHHTADPETWLTTEALGRIVGLKKRATQDHLAHLFAHSRIDANRRTPLGGGIGQPLLPGAQEWAANVVAPDPTCAKCLVALAAIGWEGQVHMEELAKIAGVSLRTIERHRPHLVRADLVAFRPVPIRENGKNLGRRPDRFTLLSGFTAPRLEGAALEAVPALAASIIDRVRWFVGVTDEERALAAKSVAWCLRNGWPEEALLRALDATENRQAYRPNGYLDKLLRKLPAQYVIPARQMVTQRTAPRRLDCAICDTPFKTTMPGHVLCGGAVCLRPELAVIPPSATVYKLA
;
A
#
# COMPACT_ATOMS: atom_id res chain seq x y z
N MET A 1 -5.84 -20.56 20.55
CA MET A 1 -4.98 -20.41 19.35
C MET A 1 -4.98 -18.95 18.98
N ALA A 2 -3.80 -18.32 18.96
CA ALA A 2 -3.61 -16.89 18.71
C ALA A 2 -4.11 -16.48 17.31
N PRO A 3 -4.53 -15.21 17.09
CA PRO A 3 -5.20 -14.80 15.88
C PRO A 3 -4.22 -14.83 14.70
N HIS A 4 -4.39 -15.80 13.81
CA HIS A 4 -3.67 -15.95 12.55
C HIS A 4 -3.93 -14.79 11.55
N ARG A 5 -4.59 -13.71 11.98
CA ARG A 5 -4.95 -12.54 11.16
C ARG A 5 -3.80 -11.54 10.99
N ASP A 6 -2.82 -11.55 11.90
CA ASP A 6 -1.80 -10.50 11.98
C ASP A 6 -0.48 -10.87 11.27
N ILE A 7 -0.35 -12.11 10.80
CA ILE A 7 0.85 -12.64 10.14
C ILE A 7 0.54 -12.73 8.64
N SER A 8 1.46 -12.31 7.76
CA SER A 8 1.25 -12.48 6.31
C SER A 8 1.10 -13.97 5.98
N PRO A 9 0.23 -14.38 5.03
CA PRO A 9 0.26 -15.73 4.50
C PRO A 9 1.64 -16.14 3.98
N ASP A 10 2.43 -15.14 3.53
CA ASP A 10 3.80 -15.30 3.07
C ASP A 10 4.77 -15.73 4.18
N ASP A 11 4.45 -15.44 5.44
CA ASP A 11 5.24 -15.79 6.62
C ASP A 11 4.67 -17.03 7.35
N CYS A 12 3.59 -17.63 6.81
CA CYS A 12 2.95 -18.80 7.41
C CYS A 12 3.25 -20.09 6.62
N PRO A 13 4.01 -21.04 7.19
CA PRO A 13 4.33 -22.32 6.55
C PRO A 13 3.08 -23.13 6.17
N SER A 14 2.01 -23.06 6.96
CA SER A 14 0.76 -23.76 6.66
C SER A 14 0.00 -23.11 5.50
N CYS A 15 0.05 -21.78 5.36
CA CYS A 15 -0.52 -21.08 4.21
C CYS A 15 0.24 -21.43 2.93
N HIS A 16 1.57 -21.51 2.99
CA HIS A 16 2.43 -22.02 1.90
C HIS A 16 2.01 -23.41 1.44
N LYS A 17 1.88 -24.36 2.38
CA LYS A 17 1.47 -25.74 2.05
C LYS A 17 0.07 -25.80 1.44
N VAL A 18 -0.89 -25.07 2.01
CA VAL A 18 -2.27 -25.02 1.50
C VAL A 18 -2.35 -24.45 0.09
N TYR A 19 -1.61 -23.38 -0.19
CA TYR A 19 -1.60 -22.78 -1.53
C TYR A 19 -0.89 -23.66 -2.55
N GLY A 20 0.27 -24.22 -2.21
CA GLY A 20 1.00 -25.13 -3.12
C GLY A 20 0.15 -26.34 -3.51
N ALA A 21 -0.59 -26.92 -2.56
CA ALA A 21 -1.49 -28.04 -2.85
C ALA A 21 -2.68 -27.65 -3.74
N LEU A 22 -3.18 -26.41 -3.65
CA LEU A 22 -4.21 -25.90 -4.56
C LEU A 22 -3.65 -25.62 -5.97
N GLU A 23 -2.43 -25.11 -6.06
CA GLU A 23 -1.72 -24.82 -7.31
C GLU A 23 -1.38 -26.09 -8.08
N GLU A 24 -0.88 -27.10 -7.39
CA GLU A 24 -0.59 -28.42 -7.96
C GLU A 24 -1.88 -29.09 -8.47
N HIS A 25 -2.96 -29.07 -7.68
CA HIS A 25 -4.25 -29.62 -8.09
C HIS A 25 -4.87 -28.87 -9.26
N HIS A 26 -4.91 -27.53 -9.22
CA HIS A 26 -5.49 -26.73 -10.29
C HIS A 26 -4.73 -26.90 -11.62
N THR A 27 -3.42 -27.16 -11.55
CA THR A 27 -2.60 -27.47 -12.73
C THR A 27 -2.89 -28.87 -13.29
N ALA A 28 -3.11 -29.85 -12.41
CA ALA A 28 -3.33 -31.24 -12.80
C ALA A 28 -4.77 -31.53 -13.26
N ASP A 29 -5.77 -30.92 -12.61
CA ASP A 29 -7.20 -31.13 -12.87
C ASP A 29 -8.01 -29.85 -12.55
N PRO A 30 -8.15 -28.93 -13.54
CA PRO A 30 -8.77 -27.62 -13.32
C PRO A 30 -10.30 -27.66 -13.16
N GLU A 31 -10.95 -28.72 -13.64
CA GLU A 31 -12.42 -28.87 -13.67
C GLU A 31 -12.98 -29.37 -12.32
N THR A 32 -12.14 -29.90 -11.44
CA THR A 32 -12.56 -30.43 -10.14
C THR A 32 -11.97 -29.64 -8.98
N TRP A 33 -12.74 -29.49 -7.90
CA TRP A 33 -12.31 -28.74 -6.72
C TRP A 33 -11.99 -29.66 -5.55
N LEU A 34 -10.85 -29.44 -4.91
CA LEU A 34 -10.53 -30.10 -3.65
C LEU A 34 -11.53 -29.70 -2.56
N THR A 35 -12.11 -30.71 -1.90
CA THR A 35 -12.84 -30.49 -0.66
C THR A 35 -11.87 -30.06 0.44
N THR A 36 -12.35 -29.33 1.45
CA THR A 36 -11.50 -28.92 2.59
C THR A 36 -10.84 -30.12 3.28
N GLU A 37 -11.54 -31.26 3.35
CA GLU A 37 -11.04 -32.47 4.00
C GLU A 37 -10.01 -33.21 3.15
N ALA A 38 -10.16 -33.19 1.83
CA ALA A 38 -9.14 -33.71 0.92
C ALA A 38 -7.87 -32.84 0.98
N LEU A 39 -8.03 -31.51 0.91
CA LEU A 39 -6.93 -30.56 1.03
C LEU A 39 -6.21 -30.69 2.38
N GLY A 40 -6.96 -30.78 3.48
CA GLY A 40 -6.40 -30.97 4.82
C GLY A 40 -5.60 -32.27 4.95
N ARG A 41 -6.04 -33.36 4.31
CA ARG A 41 -5.27 -34.62 4.26
C ARG A 41 -3.95 -34.47 3.50
N ILE A 42 -3.96 -33.76 2.36
CA ILE A 42 -2.77 -33.51 1.54
C ILE A 42 -1.71 -32.73 2.34
N VAL A 43 -2.12 -31.67 3.04
CA VAL A 43 -1.18 -30.77 3.73
C VAL A 43 -0.93 -31.11 5.21
N GLY A 44 -1.54 -32.19 5.72
CA GLY A 44 -1.40 -32.62 7.11
C GLY A 44 -2.11 -31.72 8.14
N LEU A 45 -3.23 -31.10 7.77
CA LEU A 45 -4.01 -30.20 8.64
C LEU A 45 -5.44 -30.74 8.91
N LYS A 46 -5.94 -30.48 10.11
CA LYS A 46 -7.35 -30.78 10.47
C LYS A 46 -8.30 -29.81 9.75
N LYS A 47 -9.51 -30.27 9.41
CA LYS A 47 -10.54 -29.52 8.65
C LYS A 47 -10.71 -28.05 9.07
N ARG A 48 -10.82 -27.79 10.37
CA ARG A 48 -10.98 -26.42 10.90
C ARG A 48 -9.77 -25.54 10.64
N ALA A 49 -8.55 -26.06 10.86
CA ALA A 49 -7.32 -25.32 10.57
C ALA A 49 -7.16 -25.06 9.07
N THR A 50 -7.50 -26.04 8.22
CA THR A 50 -7.49 -25.85 6.76
C THR A 50 -8.47 -24.75 6.34
N GLN A 51 -9.68 -24.71 6.92
CA GLN A 51 -10.64 -23.62 6.71
C GLN A 51 -10.08 -22.25 7.11
N ASP A 52 -9.42 -22.17 8.26
CA ASP A 52 -8.82 -20.93 8.75
C ASP A 52 -7.71 -20.43 7.80
N HIS A 53 -6.85 -21.32 7.30
CA HIS A 53 -5.81 -20.94 6.33
C HIS A 53 -6.36 -20.59 4.95
N LEU A 54 -7.42 -21.26 4.48
CA LEU A 54 -8.12 -20.90 3.25
C LEU A 54 -8.77 -19.50 3.38
N ALA A 55 -9.42 -19.24 4.52
CA ALA A 55 -9.98 -17.92 4.80
C ALA A 55 -8.89 -16.85 4.86
N HIS A 56 -7.73 -17.18 5.43
CA HIS A 56 -6.57 -16.28 5.49
C HIS A 56 -5.99 -15.99 4.10
N LEU A 57 -5.81 -17.00 3.25
CA LEU A 57 -5.35 -16.84 1.86
C LEU A 57 -6.33 -16.01 1.03
N PHE A 58 -7.63 -16.25 1.18
CA PHE A 58 -8.68 -15.48 0.53
C PHE A 58 -8.67 -14.01 1.00
N ALA A 59 -8.57 -13.78 2.32
CA ALA A 59 -8.50 -12.44 2.88
C ALA A 59 -7.29 -11.62 2.38
N HIS A 60 -6.25 -12.29 1.92
CA HIS A 60 -5.05 -11.69 1.32
C HIS A 60 -5.01 -11.81 -0.21
N SER A 61 -6.13 -12.15 -0.85
CA SER A 61 -6.29 -12.24 -2.31
C SER A 61 -5.27 -13.16 -2.99
N ARG A 62 -4.84 -14.22 -2.30
CA ARG A 62 -4.00 -15.26 -2.89
C ARG A 62 -4.85 -16.26 -3.68
N ILE A 63 -6.09 -16.49 -3.26
CA ILE A 63 -7.03 -17.43 -3.90
C ILE A 63 -8.36 -16.73 -4.15
N ASP A 64 -9.11 -17.19 -5.16
CA ASP A 64 -10.35 -16.57 -5.65
C ASP A 64 -11.52 -16.68 -4.66
N ALA A 65 -12.66 -16.05 -4.96
CA ALA A 65 -13.89 -16.08 -4.16
C ALA A 65 -14.45 -17.49 -3.94
N ASN A 66 -14.18 -18.43 -4.85
CA ASN A 66 -14.48 -19.85 -4.64
C ASN A 66 -13.57 -20.52 -3.57
N ARG A 67 -12.54 -19.81 -3.09
CA ARG A 67 -11.53 -20.22 -2.12
C ARG A 67 -10.76 -21.47 -2.53
N ARG A 68 -10.68 -21.77 -3.82
CA ARG A 68 -10.05 -22.99 -4.35
C ARG A 68 -9.11 -22.69 -5.51
N THR A 69 -9.45 -21.72 -6.35
CA THR A 69 -8.61 -21.31 -7.47
C THR A 69 -7.49 -20.41 -6.97
N PRO A 70 -6.21 -20.81 -7.13
CA PRO A 70 -5.08 -19.91 -6.91
C PRO A 70 -5.15 -18.75 -7.89
N LEU A 71 -5.00 -17.53 -7.38
CA LEU A 71 -4.83 -16.34 -8.21
C LEU A 71 -3.34 -16.19 -8.52
N GLY A 72 -3.00 -15.78 -9.75
CA GLY A 72 -1.62 -15.66 -10.23
C GLY A 72 -0.76 -14.75 -9.33
N GLY A 73 0.48 -15.15 -9.07
CA GLY A 73 1.44 -14.39 -8.26
C GLY A 73 2.03 -15.11 -7.05
N GLY A 74 1.56 -16.31 -6.72
CA GLY A 74 2.11 -17.09 -5.62
C GLY A 74 1.95 -16.46 -4.23
N ILE A 75 2.30 -17.24 -3.21
CA ILE A 75 2.62 -16.72 -1.89
C ILE A 75 4.06 -16.18 -1.96
N GLY A 76 4.25 -14.89 -1.69
CA GLY A 76 5.53 -14.20 -1.80
C GLY A 76 5.64 -13.13 -2.90
N GLN A 77 4.69 -12.97 -3.82
CA GLN A 77 4.69 -11.82 -4.77
C GLN A 77 3.34 -11.09 -4.84
N PRO A 78 3.30 -9.76 -4.86
CA PRO A 78 2.07 -9.02 -5.14
C PRO A 78 1.81 -8.89 -6.65
N LEU A 79 1.29 -9.91 -7.33
CA LEU A 79 0.80 -9.74 -8.70
C LEU A 79 -0.71 -9.52 -8.71
N LEU A 80 -1.11 -8.25 -8.73
CA LEU A 80 -2.39 -7.92 -9.35
C LEU A 80 -2.15 -7.95 -10.87
N PRO A 81 -3.03 -8.59 -11.66
CA PRO A 81 -2.88 -8.63 -13.11
C PRO A 81 -2.78 -7.21 -13.70
N GLY A 82 -2.06 -7.09 -14.81
CA GLY A 82 -1.94 -5.85 -15.59
C GLY A 82 -0.66 -5.03 -15.34
N ALA A 83 0.15 -5.32 -14.31
CA ALA A 83 1.38 -4.55 -14.08
C ALA A 83 2.40 -4.72 -15.21
N GLN A 84 2.68 -5.97 -15.60
CA GLN A 84 3.61 -6.28 -16.69
C GLN A 84 3.05 -5.84 -18.06
N GLU A 85 1.75 -6.04 -18.29
CA GLU A 85 1.08 -5.58 -19.51
C GLU A 85 1.13 -4.06 -19.64
N TRP A 86 0.84 -3.34 -18.55
CA TRP A 86 1.03 -1.89 -18.49
C TRP A 86 2.48 -1.51 -18.79
N ALA A 87 3.46 -2.12 -18.11
CA ALA A 87 4.87 -1.81 -18.29
C ALA A 87 5.36 -2.07 -19.72
N ALA A 88 4.82 -3.08 -20.39
CA ALA A 88 5.14 -3.39 -21.79
C ALA A 88 4.59 -2.36 -22.78
N ASN A 89 3.52 -1.64 -22.43
CA ASN A 89 2.86 -0.64 -23.27
C ASN A 89 3.30 0.81 -22.95
N VAL A 90 4.11 1.01 -21.91
CA VAL A 90 4.60 2.33 -21.51
C VAL A 90 5.87 2.69 -22.28
N VAL A 91 5.91 3.92 -22.79
CA VAL A 91 7.12 4.46 -23.43
C VAL A 91 8.14 4.84 -22.35
N ALA A 92 9.17 4.00 -22.19
CA ALA A 92 10.29 4.29 -21.31
C ALA A 92 11.34 5.19 -22.01
N PRO A 93 12.17 5.95 -21.27
CA PRO A 93 13.18 6.84 -21.85
C PRO A 93 14.21 6.17 -22.76
N ASP A 94 14.52 4.89 -22.48
CA ASP A 94 15.46 4.10 -23.26
C ASP A 94 15.18 2.59 -23.07
N PRO A 95 15.74 1.71 -23.92
CA PRO A 95 15.48 0.27 -23.86
C PRO A 95 15.88 -0.40 -22.55
N THR A 96 16.89 0.15 -21.85
CA THR A 96 17.33 -0.37 -20.56
C THR A 96 16.31 -0.01 -19.47
N CYS A 97 15.81 1.23 -19.49
CA CYS A 97 14.71 1.65 -18.62
C CYS A 97 13.46 0.78 -18.84
N ALA A 98 13.11 0.45 -20.09
CA ALA A 98 11.99 -0.44 -20.39
C ALA A 98 12.17 -1.82 -19.73
N LYS A 99 13.35 -2.43 -19.86
CA LYS A 99 13.68 -3.72 -19.21
C LYS A 99 13.56 -3.63 -17.69
N CYS A 100 14.08 -2.56 -17.10
CA CYS A 100 14.01 -2.33 -15.66
C CYS A 100 12.56 -2.15 -15.17
N LEU A 101 11.73 -1.45 -15.95
CA LEU A 101 10.32 -1.23 -15.64
C LEU A 101 9.54 -2.54 -15.68
N VAL A 102 9.72 -3.35 -16.72
CA VAL A 102 9.10 -4.68 -16.84
C VAL A 102 9.56 -5.60 -15.70
N ALA A 103 10.84 -5.54 -15.32
CA ALA A 103 11.37 -6.32 -14.19
C ALA A 103 10.74 -5.93 -12.85
N LEU A 104 10.54 -4.64 -12.59
CA LEU A 104 9.81 -4.18 -11.40
C LEU A 104 8.34 -4.59 -11.45
N ALA A 105 7.70 -4.49 -12.62
CA ALA A 105 6.32 -4.88 -12.82
C ALA A 105 6.08 -6.38 -12.68
N ALA A 106 7.10 -7.21 -12.91
CA ALA A 106 7.07 -8.65 -12.62
C ALA A 106 6.95 -8.94 -11.11
N ILE A 107 7.42 -8.03 -10.25
CA ILE A 107 7.25 -8.14 -8.79
C ILE A 107 5.85 -7.65 -8.39
N GLY A 108 5.36 -6.59 -9.04
CA GLY A 108 4.02 -6.04 -8.81
C GLY A 108 3.92 -4.54 -9.01
N TRP A 109 2.75 -3.94 -8.73
CA TRP A 109 2.57 -2.48 -8.76
C TRP A 109 3.34 -1.73 -7.66
N GLU A 110 3.56 -2.40 -6.53
CA GLU A 110 4.30 -1.91 -5.37
C GLU A 110 5.03 -3.10 -4.74
N GLY A 111 6.23 -2.88 -4.21
CA GLY A 111 7.01 -3.95 -3.61
C GLY A 111 8.25 -3.48 -2.89
N GLN A 112 9.13 -4.42 -2.55
CA GLN A 112 10.49 -4.18 -2.07
C GLN A 112 11.45 -4.96 -2.95
N VAL A 113 12.58 -4.36 -3.32
CA VAL A 113 13.56 -5.02 -4.18
C VAL A 113 14.99 -4.56 -3.87
N HIS A 114 15.93 -5.50 -3.85
CA HIS A 114 17.36 -5.20 -3.85
C HIS A 114 17.82 -4.81 -5.26
N MET A 115 18.81 -3.91 -5.39
CA MET A 115 19.26 -3.48 -6.72
C MET A 115 19.93 -4.62 -7.50
N GLU A 116 20.59 -5.52 -6.77
CA GLU A 116 21.21 -6.75 -7.29
C GLU A 116 20.15 -7.72 -7.82
N GLU A 117 19.03 -7.83 -7.10
CA GLU A 117 17.90 -8.66 -7.51
C GLU A 117 17.21 -8.07 -8.74
N LEU A 118 16.99 -6.75 -8.76
CA LEU A 118 16.46 -6.06 -9.92
C LEU A 118 17.36 -6.24 -11.16
N ALA A 119 18.69 -6.15 -10.98
CA ALA A 119 19.66 -6.40 -12.04
C ALA A 119 19.52 -7.82 -12.61
N LYS A 120 19.39 -8.82 -11.72
CA LYS A 120 19.17 -10.22 -12.11
C LYS A 120 17.87 -10.42 -12.89
N ILE A 121 16.75 -9.86 -12.42
CA ILE A 121 15.44 -9.99 -13.09
C ILE A 121 15.45 -9.28 -14.45
N ALA A 122 16.05 -8.09 -14.51
CA ALA A 122 16.14 -7.31 -15.76
C ALA A 122 17.19 -7.85 -16.76
N GLY A 123 18.03 -8.80 -16.34
CA GLY A 123 19.10 -9.36 -17.18
C GLY A 123 20.19 -8.35 -17.53
N VAL A 124 20.53 -7.44 -16.60
CA VAL A 124 21.57 -6.40 -16.78
C VAL A 124 22.51 -6.33 -15.59
N SER A 125 23.62 -5.60 -15.71
CA SER A 125 24.56 -5.42 -14.60
C SER A 125 24.02 -4.48 -13.51
N LEU A 126 24.50 -4.62 -12.27
CA LEU A 126 24.17 -3.70 -11.17
C LEU A 126 24.49 -2.24 -11.52
N ARG A 127 25.68 -2.00 -12.09
CA ARG A 127 26.11 -0.66 -12.55
C ARG A 127 25.15 -0.07 -13.58
N THR A 128 24.57 -0.91 -14.43
CA THR A 128 23.55 -0.51 -15.40
C THR A 128 22.27 -0.06 -14.70
N ILE A 129 21.79 -0.82 -13.71
CA ILE A 129 20.63 -0.44 -12.89
C ILE A 129 20.89 0.90 -12.18
N GLU A 130 22.02 1.05 -11.50
CA GLU A 130 22.36 2.27 -10.76
C GLU A 130 22.37 3.52 -11.65
N ARG A 131 22.85 3.37 -12.90
CA ARG A 131 22.87 4.45 -13.89
C ARG A 131 21.47 4.83 -14.39
N HIS A 132 20.59 3.85 -14.63
CA HIS A 132 19.29 4.08 -15.30
C HIS A 132 18.13 4.28 -14.33
N ARG A 133 18.29 3.85 -13.07
CA ARG A 133 17.28 4.07 -12.03
C ARG A 133 16.88 5.55 -11.87
N PRO A 134 17.81 6.52 -11.87
CA PRO A 134 17.43 7.94 -11.85
C PRO A 134 16.59 8.37 -13.06
N HIS A 135 16.75 7.73 -14.22
CA HIS A 135 15.98 8.06 -15.42
C HIS A 135 14.53 7.62 -15.28
N LEU A 136 14.28 6.43 -14.72
CA LEU A 136 12.92 5.96 -14.40
C LEU A 136 12.21 6.86 -13.40
N VAL A 137 12.94 7.38 -12.41
CA VAL A 137 12.41 8.32 -11.42
C VAL A 137 12.09 9.66 -12.06
N ARG A 138 13.00 10.21 -12.89
CA ARG A 138 12.79 11.49 -13.60
C ARG A 138 11.65 11.42 -14.62
N ALA A 139 11.39 10.24 -15.17
CA ALA A 139 10.29 9.99 -16.08
C ALA A 139 8.94 9.74 -15.36
N ASP A 140 8.92 9.85 -14.03
CA ASP A 140 7.71 9.63 -13.21
C ASP A 140 7.06 8.25 -13.46
N LEU A 141 7.88 7.23 -13.75
CA LEU A 141 7.43 5.85 -13.97
C LEU A 141 7.60 4.97 -12.72
N VAL A 142 8.54 5.34 -11.84
CA VAL A 142 8.80 4.62 -10.59
C VAL A 142 9.19 5.58 -9.48
N ALA A 143 8.58 5.45 -8.31
CA ALA A 143 9.08 6.03 -7.07
C ALA A 143 9.82 4.99 -6.24
N PHE A 144 11.02 5.32 -5.78
CA PHE A 144 11.73 4.50 -4.79
C PHE A 144 11.81 5.19 -3.45
N ARG A 145 11.61 4.44 -2.37
CA ARG A 145 11.72 4.93 -1.00
C ARG A 145 12.68 4.07 -0.18
N PRO A 146 13.72 4.67 0.44
CA PRO A 146 14.58 3.97 1.38
C PRO A 146 13.77 3.45 2.57
N VAL A 147 14.09 2.24 3.02
CA VAL A 147 13.56 1.68 4.27
C VAL A 147 14.71 1.56 5.27
N PRO A 148 14.88 2.51 6.20
CA PRO A 148 15.95 2.44 7.19
C PRO A 148 15.72 1.29 8.17
N ILE A 149 16.79 0.60 8.57
CA ILE A 149 16.79 -0.29 9.73
C ILE A 149 17.11 0.58 10.94
N ARG A 150 16.17 0.69 11.88
CA ARG A 150 16.34 1.42 13.13
C ARG A 150 16.25 0.48 14.31
N GLU A 151 17.23 0.57 15.19
CA GLU A 151 17.26 -0.14 16.46
C GLU A 151 17.70 0.85 17.56
N ASN A 152 16.92 0.95 18.63
CA ASN A 152 17.17 1.88 19.74
C ASN A 152 17.41 3.34 19.29
N GLY A 153 16.67 3.81 18.27
CA GLY A 153 16.79 5.17 17.74
C GLY A 153 18.01 5.42 16.84
N LYS A 154 18.89 4.43 16.65
CA LYS A 154 20.06 4.52 15.76
C LYS A 154 19.75 3.88 14.41
N ASN A 155 20.27 4.46 13.33
CA ASN A 155 20.22 3.85 12.00
C ASN A 155 21.34 2.81 11.88
N LEU A 156 20.98 1.54 11.71
CA LEU A 156 21.93 0.42 11.58
C LEU A 156 22.14 -0.04 10.13
N GLY A 157 21.37 0.50 9.20
CA GLY A 157 21.47 0.14 7.79
C GLY A 157 20.19 0.43 7.03
N ARG A 158 20.02 -0.27 5.91
CA ARG A 158 18.91 -0.08 4.98
C ARG A 158 18.40 -1.43 4.50
N ARG A 159 17.09 -1.63 4.58
CA ARG A 159 16.36 -2.74 3.94
C ARG A 159 16.25 -2.47 2.44
N PRO A 160 15.92 -3.48 1.61
CA PRO A 160 15.62 -3.25 0.20
C PRO A 160 14.62 -2.11 0.02
N ASP A 161 14.81 -1.37 -1.07
CA ASP A 161 14.02 -0.18 -1.33
C ASP A 161 12.58 -0.56 -1.63
N ARG A 162 11.66 0.19 -1.04
CA ARG A 162 10.27 0.13 -1.49
C ARG A 162 10.16 0.81 -2.83
N PHE A 163 9.41 0.22 -3.74
CA PHE A 163 9.09 0.85 -5.01
C PHE A 163 7.57 0.93 -5.21
N THR A 164 7.15 1.92 -5.98
CA THR A 164 5.78 2.09 -6.46
C THR A 164 5.84 2.45 -7.94
N LEU A 165 5.13 1.71 -8.78
CA LEU A 165 4.95 2.04 -10.19
C LEU A 165 4.01 3.22 -10.32
N LEU A 166 4.43 4.20 -11.10
CA LEU A 166 3.73 5.46 -11.31
C LEU A 166 3.23 5.53 -12.75
N SER A 167 2.09 6.19 -12.95
CA SER A 167 1.45 6.23 -14.27
C SER A 167 2.11 7.18 -15.26
N GLY A 168 2.99 8.08 -14.79
CA GLY A 168 3.46 9.25 -15.55
C GLY A 168 2.44 10.40 -15.64
N PHE A 169 1.21 10.21 -15.14
CA PHE A 169 0.16 11.24 -15.14
C PHE A 169 0.05 11.89 -13.76
N THR A 170 -0.10 13.20 -13.74
CA THR A 170 -0.30 13.96 -12.51
C THR A 170 -1.78 14.10 -12.17
N ALA A 171 -2.08 14.16 -10.88
CA ALA A 171 -3.41 14.44 -10.40
C ALA A 171 -3.79 15.90 -10.71
N PRO A 172 -5.06 16.16 -11.08
CA PRO A 172 -5.53 17.52 -11.28
C PRO A 172 -5.46 18.31 -9.97
N ARG A 173 -5.37 19.64 -10.09
CA ARG A 173 -5.47 20.54 -8.94
C ARG A 173 -6.88 20.48 -8.36
N LEU A 174 -6.99 20.76 -7.06
CA LEU A 174 -8.29 20.85 -6.41
C LEU A 174 -9.02 22.14 -6.81
N GLU A 175 -10.33 22.03 -7.03
CA GLU A 175 -11.21 23.12 -7.44
C GLU A 175 -12.50 23.13 -6.60
N GLY A 176 -13.22 24.26 -6.64
CA GLY A 176 -14.53 24.43 -5.98
C GLY A 176 -14.52 24.09 -4.48
N ALA A 177 -15.55 23.37 -4.02
CA ALA A 177 -15.71 23.01 -2.61
C ALA A 177 -14.52 22.19 -2.04
N ALA A 178 -13.84 21.40 -2.87
CA ALA A 178 -12.67 20.65 -2.44
C ALA A 178 -11.47 21.58 -2.15
N LEU A 179 -11.34 22.68 -2.88
CA LEU A 179 -10.33 23.72 -2.64
C LEU A 179 -10.63 24.52 -1.37
N GLU A 180 -11.90 24.83 -1.12
CA GLU A 180 -12.34 25.56 0.09
C GLU A 180 -12.09 24.77 1.38
N ALA A 181 -12.20 23.43 1.33
CA ALA A 181 -11.93 22.56 2.47
C ALA A 181 -10.43 22.41 2.80
N VAL A 182 -9.52 22.84 1.92
CA VAL A 182 -8.08 22.61 2.06
C VAL A 182 -7.49 23.12 3.37
N PRO A 183 -7.78 24.35 3.85
CA PRO A 183 -7.19 24.85 5.09
C PRO A 183 -7.51 23.98 6.30
N ALA A 184 -8.76 23.55 6.44
CA ALA A 184 -9.19 22.66 7.53
C ALA A 184 -8.57 21.27 7.41
N LEU A 185 -8.50 20.72 6.20
CA LEU A 185 -7.87 19.43 5.94
C LEU A 185 -6.36 19.47 6.25
N ALA A 186 -5.68 20.55 5.89
CA ALA A 186 -4.25 20.71 6.14
C ALA A 186 -3.93 20.77 7.64
N ALA A 187 -4.75 21.48 8.43
CA ALA A 187 -4.62 21.50 9.88
C ALA A 187 -4.81 20.09 10.48
N SER A 188 -5.86 19.38 10.07
CA SER A 188 -6.14 18.00 10.49
C SER A 188 -4.98 17.05 10.17
N ILE A 189 -4.34 17.18 9.00
CA ILE A 189 -3.15 16.39 8.64
C ILE A 189 -2.00 16.65 9.62
N ILE A 190 -1.70 17.91 9.92
CA ILE A 190 -0.62 18.27 10.85
C ILE A 190 -0.90 17.72 12.24
N ASP A 191 -2.15 17.76 12.71
CA ASP A 191 -2.53 17.21 14.01
C ASP A 191 -2.30 15.70 14.12
N ARG A 192 -2.32 14.99 12.98
CA ARG A 192 -2.05 13.54 12.91
C ARG A 192 -0.56 13.20 12.82
N VAL A 193 0.34 14.17 12.64
CA VAL A 193 1.79 13.93 12.57
C VAL A 193 2.38 13.82 13.98
N ARG A 194 2.58 12.59 14.45
CA ARG A 194 2.96 12.29 15.85
C ARG A 194 4.25 12.94 16.32
N TRP A 195 5.22 13.13 15.43
CA TRP A 195 6.53 13.72 15.78
C TRP A 195 6.53 15.25 15.76
N PHE A 196 5.45 15.90 15.30
CA PHE A 196 5.35 17.35 15.18
C PHE A 196 4.72 17.96 16.45
N VAL A 197 5.49 17.93 17.53
CA VAL A 197 5.07 18.38 18.88
C VAL A 197 6.01 19.47 19.41
N GLY A 198 5.54 20.26 20.38
CA GLY A 198 6.36 21.31 21.03
C GLY A 198 6.64 22.54 20.16
N VAL A 199 5.74 22.87 19.24
CA VAL A 199 5.79 24.04 18.34
C VAL A 199 4.78 25.10 18.75
N THR A 200 5.02 26.35 18.36
CA THR A 200 4.05 27.45 18.58
C THR A 200 2.86 27.38 17.64
N ASP A 201 1.79 28.12 17.93
CA ASP A 201 0.62 28.20 17.05
C ASP A 201 0.95 28.83 15.69
N GLU A 202 1.84 29.82 15.66
CA GLU A 202 2.33 30.44 14.42
C GLU A 202 3.09 29.43 13.56
N GLU A 203 3.96 28.63 14.19
CA GLU A 203 4.70 27.56 13.55
C GLU A 203 3.77 26.47 12.99
N ARG A 204 2.75 26.08 13.76
CA ARG A 204 1.71 25.14 13.32
C ARG A 204 0.93 25.70 12.13
N ALA A 205 0.56 26.98 12.16
CA ALA A 205 -0.15 27.62 11.06
C ALA A 205 0.70 27.68 9.77
N LEU A 206 2.00 27.93 9.88
CA LEU A 206 2.94 27.87 8.75
C LEU A 206 3.05 26.44 8.18
N ALA A 207 3.18 25.43 9.04
CA ALA A 207 3.19 24.03 8.64
C ALA A 207 1.91 23.63 7.88
N ALA A 208 0.74 24.04 8.39
CA ALA A 208 -0.54 23.81 7.73
C ALA A 208 -0.61 24.52 6.35
N LYS A 209 -0.06 25.73 6.21
CA LYS A 209 0.04 26.40 4.89
C LYS A 209 0.90 25.60 3.91
N SER A 210 2.01 25.02 4.34
CA SER A 210 2.87 24.17 3.49
C SER A 210 2.15 22.89 3.05
N VAL A 211 1.42 22.22 3.96
CA VAL A 211 0.61 21.04 3.61
C VAL A 211 -0.55 21.42 2.68
N ALA A 212 -1.21 22.55 2.93
CA ALA A 212 -2.26 23.09 2.08
C ALA A 212 -1.77 23.31 0.64
N TRP A 213 -0.53 23.77 0.45
CA TRP A 213 0.04 23.91 -0.88
C TRP A 213 0.15 22.56 -1.61
N CYS A 214 0.56 21.49 -0.93
CA CYS A 214 0.60 20.16 -1.54
C CYS A 214 -0.80 19.66 -1.90
N LEU A 215 -1.78 19.79 -0.99
CA LEU A 215 -3.17 19.40 -1.22
C LEU A 215 -3.75 20.09 -2.48
N ARG A 216 -3.52 21.40 -2.65
CA ARG A 216 -3.94 22.15 -3.84
C ARG A 216 -3.35 21.60 -5.13
N ASN A 217 -2.13 21.05 -5.08
CA ASN A 217 -1.45 20.43 -6.22
C ASN A 217 -1.80 18.93 -6.37
N GLY A 218 -2.96 18.50 -5.89
CA GLY A 218 -3.53 17.18 -6.15
C GLY A 218 -2.97 16.07 -5.26
N TRP A 219 -2.16 16.40 -4.25
CA TRP A 219 -1.68 15.39 -3.30
C TRP A 219 -2.83 14.86 -2.45
N PRO A 220 -3.09 13.54 -2.44
CA PRO A 220 -4.08 12.98 -1.54
C PRO A 220 -3.53 12.97 -0.11
N GLU A 221 -4.40 13.23 0.86
CA GLU A 221 -4.10 13.22 2.30
C GLU A 221 -3.23 12.02 2.72
N GLU A 222 -3.56 10.84 2.22
CA GLU A 222 -2.91 9.58 2.56
C GLU A 222 -1.50 9.42 1.98
N ALA A 223 -1.24 10.05 0.83
CA ALA A 223 0.13 10.14 0.33
C ALA A 223 0.93 11.14 1.17
N LEU A 224 0.31 12.25 1.59
CA LEU A 224 0.97 13.24 2.46
C LEU A 224 1.29 12.67 3.83
N LEU A 225 0.36 12.00 4.50
CA LEU A 225 0.63 11.38 5.80
C LEU A 225 1.76 10.33 5.73
N ARG A 226 1.83 9.57 4.63
CA ARG A 226 2.94 8.63 4.38
C ARG A 226 4.26 9.33 4.07
N ALA A 227 4.23 10.44 3.34
CA ALA A 227 5.41 11.25 3.02
C ALA A 227 5.94 12.02 4.25
N LEU A 228 5.04 12.38 5.17
CA LEU A 228 5.33 13.08 6.40
C LEU A 228 5.72 12.13 7.54
N ASP A 229 5.83 10.82 7.30
CA ASP A 229 6.12 9.82 8.33
C ASP A 229 5.18 9.96 9.54
N ALA A 230 3.89 10.26 9.32
CA ALA A 230 2.98 10.76 10.34
C ALA A 230 2.83 9.84 11.56
N THR A 231 2.94 8.52 11.36
CA THR A 231 2.81 7.51 12.42
C THR A 231 4.14 7.12 13.07
N GLU A 232 5.29 7.62 12.57
CA GLU A 232 6.59 7.30 13.16
C GLU A 232 6.71 7.96 14.55
N ASN A 233 7.04 7.14 15.55
CA ASN A 233 7.35 7.64 16.89
C ASN A 233 8.78 8.21 16.89
N ARG A 234 8.90 9.49 16.53
CA ARG A 234 10.16 10.22 16.40
C ARG A 234 10.10 11.50 17.22
N GLN A 235 11.24 11.89 17.80
CA GLN A 235 11.43 13.24 18.31
C GLN A 235 12.29 14.04 17.32
N ALA A 236 11.68 15.02 16.66
CA ALA A 236 12.40 15.93 15.78
C ALA A 236 12.94 17.13 16.58
N TYR A 237 14.26 17.31 16.63
CA TYR A 237 14.90 18.45 17.32
C TYR A 237 14.45 19.82 16.77
N ARG A 238 14.13 19.90 15.47
CA ARG A 238 13.56 21.07 14.81
C ARG A 238 12.37 20.63 13.94
N PRO A 239 11.15 20.58 14.49
CA PRO A 239 9.98 20.03 13.79
C PRO A 239 9.73 20.70 12.43
N ASN A 240 9.73 22.03 12.37
CA ASN A 240 9.55 22.77 11.11
C ASN A 240 10.63 22.50 10.07
N GLY A 241 11.89 22.48 10.50
CA GLY A 241 13.01 22.17 9.60
C GLY A 241 12.94 20.74 9.05
N TYR A 242 12.44 19.79 9.85
CA TYR A 242 12.24 18.42 9.39
C TYR A 242 11.05 18.30 8.44
N LEU A 243 9.93 18.97 8.74
CA LEU A 243 8.76 19.05 7.87
C LEU A 243 9.12 19.61 6.49
N ASP A 244 9.78 20.77 6.46
CA ASP A 244 10.23 21.41 5.22
C ASP A 244 11.17 20.50 4.42
N LYS A 245 12.09 19.80 5.09
CA LYS A 245 12.96 18.80 4.46
C LYS A 245 12.18 17.64 3.83
N LEU A 246 11.08 17.19 4.43
CA LEU A 246 10.25 16.12 3.87
C LEU A 246 9.45 16.64 2.67
N LEU A 247 8.80 17.78 2.82
CA LEU A 247 7.98 18.39 1.76
C LEU A 247 8.80 18.78 0.53
N ARG A 248 10.01 19.31 0.69
CA ARG A 248 10.91 19.64 -0.45
C ARG A 248 11.34 18.45 -1.30
N LYS A 249 11.23 17.22 -0.79
CA LYS A 249 11.54 16.01 -1.56
C LYS A 249 10.38 15.55 -2.43
N LEU A 250 9.19 16.11 -2.20
CA LEU A 250 8.00 15.75 -2.95
C LEU A 250 8.00 16.46 -4.31
N PRO A 251 7.60 15.77 -5.40
CA PRO A 251 7.35 16.46 -6.65
C PRO A 251 6.26 17.51 -6.48
N ALA A 252 6.34 18.57 -7.30
CA ALA A 252 5.42 19.70 -7.20
C ALA A 252 3.96 19.30 -7.41
N GLN A 253 3.71 18.30 -8.26
CA GLN A 253 2.39 17.69 -8.48
C GLN A 253 2.44 16.22 -8.07
N TYR A 254 1.31 15.71 -7.60
CA TYR A 254 1.20 14.29 -7.26
C TYR A 254 1.11 13.44 -8.52
N VAL A 255 2.06 12.54 -8.73
CA VAL A 255 1.99 11.54 -9.80
C VAL A 255 1.13 10.38 -9.33
N ILE A 256 0.12 10.03 -10.11
CA ILE A 256 -0.85 8.99 -9.77
C ILE A 256 -0.16 7.61 -9.84
N PRO A 257 -0.33 6.72 -8.84
CA PRO A 257 0.15 5.35 -8.93
C PRO A 257 -0.46 4.63 -10.14
N ALA A 258 0.37 3.90 -10.91
CA ALA A 258 -0.06 3.23 -12.14
C ALA A 258 -1.24 2.28 -11.90
N ARG A 259 -1.22 1.56 -10.78
CA ARG A 259 -2.34 0.70 -10.33
C ARG A 259 -3.66 1.45 -10.29
N GLN A 260 -3.68 2.64 -9.71
CA GLN A 260 -4.91 3.40 -9.54
C GLN A 260 -5.50 3.81 -10.88
N MET A 261 -4.65 4.14 -11.85
CA MET A 261 -5.08 4.51 -13.19
C MET A 261 -5.59 3.28 -13.97
N VAL A 262 -4.85 2.18 -13.94
CA VAL A 262 -5.15 0.96 -14.73
C VAL A 262 -6.35 0.21 -14.17
N THR A 263 -6.46 0.11 -12.84
CA THR A 263 -7.52 -0.68 -12.19
C THR A 263 -8.72 0.16 -11.75
N GLN A 264 -8.63 1.50 -11.83
CA GLN A 264 -9.57 2.46 -11.24
C GLN A 264 -9.82 2.23 -9.73
N ARG A 265 -9.00 1.42 -9.07
CA ARG A 265 -9.09 1.11 -7.63
C ARG A 265 -7.91 1.76 -6.91
N THR A 266 -8.21 2.50 -5.86
CA THR A 266 -7.18 3.01 -4.95
C THR A 266 -6.53 1.87 -4.17
N ALA A 267 -5.23 1.99 -3.89
CA ALA A 267 -4.55 1.04 -3.01
C ALA A 267 -5.23 1.04 -1.63
N PRO A 268 -5.40 -0.12 -0.97
CA PRO A 268 -5.93 -0.17 0.39
C PRO A 268 -5.03 0.65 1.33
N ARG A 269 -5.63 1.60 2.03
CA ARG A 269 -4.98 2.51 2.98
C ARG A 269 -5.06 1.91 4.37
N ARG A 270 -3.97 1.96 5.14
CA ARG A 270 -3.98 1.56 6.54
C ARG A 270 -4.30 2.79 7.39
N LEU A 271 -5.49 2.79 7.98
CA LEU A 271 -5.96 3.83 8.90
C LEU A 271 -6.07 3.25 10.30
N ASP A 272 -5.84 4.09 11.31
CA ASP A 272 -6.24 3.78 12.68
C ASP A 272 -7.70 4.23 12.84
N CYS A 273 -8.55 3.38 13.41
CA CYS A 273 -9.95 3.73 13.63
C CYS A 273 -10.06 4.89 14.63
N ALA A 274 -10.77 5.95 14.27
CA ALA A 274 -10.92 7.14 15.13
C ALA A 274 -11.59 6.88 16.49
N ILE A 275 -12.21 5.70 16.69
CA ILE A 275 -12.91 5.32 17.93
C ILE A 275 -12.06 4.38 18.79
N CYS A 276 -11.42 3.39 18.17
CA CYS A 276 -10.77 2.29 18.89
C CYS A 276 -9.29 2.12 18.57
N ASP A 277 -8.72 3.03 17.80
CA ASP A 277 -7.33 3.06 17.34
C ASP A 277 -6.84 1.77 16.67
N THR A 278 -7.77 0.88 16.31
CA THR A 278 -7.44 -0.39 15.68
C THR A 278 -7.02 -0.13 14.24
N PRO A 279 -5.82 -0.58 13.82
CA PRO A 279 -5.38 -0.41 12.44
C PRO A 279 -6.22 -1.29 11.51
N PHE A 280 -6.81 -0.71 10.46
CA PHE A 280 -7.59 -1.43 9.46
C PHE A 280 -7.24 -0.95 8.05
N LYS A 281 -7.50 -1.79 7.04
CA LYS A 281 -7.26 -1.44 5.63
C LYS A 281 -8.57 -1.10 4.94
N THR A 282 -8.65 0.05 4.26
CA THR A 282 -9.83 0.48 3.51
C THR A 282 -9.46 1.12 2.18
N THR A 283 -10.29 0.92 1.15
CA THR A 283 -10.20 1.65 -0.12
C THR A 283 -11.11 2.88 -0.12
N MET A 284 -12.09 2.93 0.79
CA MET A 284 -13.06 4.02 0.91
C MET A 284 -12.38 5.34 1.31
N PRO A 285 -12.79 6.48 0.73
CA PRO A 285 -12.29 7.79 1.13
C PRO A 285 -12.85 8.23 2.49
N GLY A 286 -12.16 9.17 3.16
CA GLY A 286 -12.63 9.83 4.39
C GLY A 286 -12.38 9.05 5.70
N HIS A 287 -13.07 9.48 6.76
CA HIS A 287 -13.04 8.82 8.07
C HIS A 287 -13.94 7.59 8.05
N VAL A 288 -13.33 6.41 7.97
CA VAL A 288 -14.02 5.11 7.93
C VAL A 288 -13.79 4.41 9.26
N LEU A 289 -14.76 3.64 9.75
CA LEU A 289 -14.58 2.82 10.96
C LEU A 289 -14.00 1.45 10.58
N CYS A 290 -13.36 0.77 11.54
CA CYS A 290 -12.69 -0.51 11.29
C CYS A 290 -13.63 -1.66 10.84
N GLY A 291 -14.94 -1.50 10.96
CA GLY A 291 -15.98 -2.37 10.39
C GLY A 291 -16.83 -1.68 9.32
N GLY A 292 -16.28 -0.70 8.60
CA GLY A 292 -16.99 0.08 7.58
C GLY A 292 -17.83 1.19 8.21
N ALA A 293 -19.15 1.01 8.24
CA ALA A 293 -20.08 1.95 8.86
C ALA A 293 -20.18 1.78 10.39
N VAL A 294 -19.63 0.70 10.95
CA VAL A 294 -19.71 0.37 12.39
C VAL A 294 -18.32 0.06 12.94
N CYS A 295 -18.01 0.54 14.14
CA CYS A 295 -16.79 0.16 14.85
C CYS A 295 -16.96 -1.22 15.49
N LEU A 296 -15.94 -2.08 15.38
CA LEU A 296 -15.97 -3.44 15.93
C LEU A 296 -15.84 -3.50 17.47
N ARG A 297 -15.79 -2.35 18.17
CA ARG A 297 -16.06 -2.23 19.60
C ARG A 297 -17.47 -1.67 19.79
N PRO A 298 -18.51 -2.52 19.91
CA PRO A 298 -19.90 -2.08 19.94
C PRO A 298 -20.18 -1.13 21.09
N GLU A 299 -19.53 -1.32 22.24
CA GLU A 299 -19.68 -0.48 23.43
C GLU A 299 -19.24 0.99 23.28
N LEU A 300 -18.50 1.35 22.23
CA LEU A 300 -18.01 2.71 21.97
C LEU A 300 -18.60 3.34 20.71
N ALA A 301 -19.36 2.58 19.91
CA ALA A 301 -20.00 3.09 18.72
C ALA A 301 -21.31 3.79 19.10
N VAL A 302 -21.28 5.12 19.27
CA VAL A 302 -22.50 5.92 19.23
C VAL A 302 -23.02 5.84 17.79
N ILE A 303 -23.92 4.89 17.54
CA ILE A 303 -24.61 4.77 16.25
C ILE A 303 -25.54 5.98 16.16
N PRO A 304 -25.29 6.98 15.28
CA PRO A 304 -26.28 8.01 15.07
C PRO A 304 -27.56 7.35 14.56
N PRO A 305 -28.75 7.78 15.01
CA PRO A 305 -30.01 7.15 14.63
C PRO A 305 -30.06 7.04 13.10
N SER A 306 -30.28 5.82 12.62
CA SER A 306 -30.22 5.42 11.23
C SER A 306 -30.92 6.44 10.33
N ALA A 307 -30.19 7.01 9.37
CA ALA A 307 -30.78 7.79 8.30
C ALA A 307 -31.88 6.96 7.62
N THR A 308 -33.07 7.54 7.52
CA THR A 308 -34.25 6.93 6.93
C THR A 308 -33.94 6.53 5.48
N VAL A 309 -33.85 5.23 5.21
CA VAL A 309 -33.70 4.71 3.85
C VAL A 309 -35.05 4.82 3.16
N TYR A 310 -35.20 5.79 2.25
CA TYR A 310 -36.33 5.81 1.34
C TYR A 310 -36.17 4.64 0.35
N LYS A 311 -37.13 3.71 0.35
CA LYS A 311 -37.29 2.76 -0.76
C LYS A 311 -37.63 3.57 -2.00
N LEU A 312 -36.79 3.50 -3.03
CA LEU A 312 -37.19 3.90 -4.38
C LEU A 312 -38.26 2.90 -4.84
N ALA A 313 -39.41 3.46 -5.23
CA ALA A 313 -40.49 2.74 -5.91
C ALA A 313 -40.11 2.45 -7.36
#